data_AF-A0A7S2LF13-F1
#
_entry.id   AF-A0A7S2LF13-F1
#
_cell.length_a   1.000
_cell.length_b   1.000
_cell.length_c   1.000
_cell.angle_alpha   90.00
_cell.angle_beta   90.00
_cell.angle_gamma   90.00
#
_symmetry.space_group_name_H-M   'P 1'
#
loop_
_entity.id
_entity.type
_entity.pdbx_description
1 polymer ?
#
loop_
_entity_poly.entity_id
_entity_poly.type
_entity_poly.pdbx_seq_one_letter_code
_entity_poly.pdbx_strand_id
1 'polypeptide(L)'
;MSGAKTTNTSNNAIVPFLCGSIMTAMLGCYALLYGQEYLMIIQNSMLQYIGRDAVNVESSEDVTREEEETGGDITTTAAVTAPVRDEANNDGRGNEHGTVIIDSGSSSSSEGDGGELVRLVVQRCRSASLLVSCEDGKTNPEATSTTTVHSKGCAGIIAYVSFASTNHSTQEKLSMVFTAARTLLNLPVVTLGKWGDGSRAKSVLKMASELDSSDGAAANNEKVKGIFVMIVPQANLICKVKNVGKSVQYHQQIDKDEGRKLYNDFIRALKLVSLEHQLISRNIAVPEHIRKSIKAYTEVQKDQTPPSCPPEQMFKNKSLYSSWDDSGFPLTNAEGDALAATESKSAMKKLRKLFDTQKKRYSKYLQSGVSKEKGSGGEDTFKALHLDDTFISIIPGTFGNLQALHLSSDMGPFCHVVNL
;
A
#
# COMPACT_ATOMS: atom_id res chain seq x y z
N MET A 1 44.40 3.42 63.94
CA MET A 1 43.80 2.21 64.55
C MET A 1 42.78 1.68 63.54
N SER A 2 43.21 1.08 62.42
CA SER A 2 43.60 -0.32 62.20
C SER A 2 42.61 -1.33 62.79
N GLY A 3 41.67 -1.78 61.97
CA GLY A 3 40.77 -2.91 62.23
C GLY A 3 41.13 -4.07 61.31
N ALA A 4 41.39 -5.23 61.91
CA ALA A 4 42.04 -6.38 61.32
C ALA A 4 41.10 -7.29 60.48
N LYS A 5 41.73 -7.90 59.47
CA LYS A 5 41.22 -9.00 58.64
C LYS A 5 41.05 -10.28 59.46
N THR A 6 40.00 -11.04 59.16
CA THR A 6 39.95 -12.49 59.37
C THR A 6 39.51 -13.19 58.10
N THR A 7 40.36 -14.08 57.63
CA THR A 7 40.17 -15.02 56.52
C THR A 7 39.55 -16.30 57.05
N ASN A 8 38.55 -16.85 56.36
CA ASN A 8 38.15 -18.23 56.55
C ASN A 8 37.97 -18.91 55.18
N THR A 9 38.85 -19.86 54.92
CA THR A 9 38.85 -20.79 53.79
C THR A 9 38.33 -22.13 54.28
N SER A 10 37.31 -22.68 53.62
CA SER A 10 37.06 -24.12 53.61
C SER A 10 36.37 -24.55 52.31
N ASN A 11 37.14 -25.28 51.51
CA ASN A 11 36.79 -26.48 50.74
C ASN A 11 35.33 -26.65 50.29
N ASN A 12 35.12 -26.67 48.96
CA ASN A 12 34.43 -27.77 48.30
C ASN A 12 34.77 -27.77 46.80
N ALA A 13 35.29 -28.91 46.34
CA ALA A 13 35.56 -29.21 44.95
C ALA A 13 34.68 -30.40 44.51
N ILE A 14 34.42 -30.46 43.18
CA ILE A 14 33.91 -31.61 42.40
C ILE A 14 32.37 -31.77 42.50
N VAL A 15 31.53 -31.54 41.47
CA VAL A 15 31.44 -32.13 40.11
C VAL A 15 30.66 -31.18 39.15
N PRO A 16 31.08 -30.99 37.88
CA PRO A 16 30.09 -30.69 36.83
C PRO A 16 30.43 -31.37 35.51
N PHE A 17 29.90 -32.55 35.22
CA PHE A 17 29.93 -33.13 33.86
C PHE A 17 28.84 -34.19 33.74
N LEU A 18 27.58 -33.79 33.50
CA LEU A 18 26.58 -34.71 32.90
C LEU A 18 25.30 -34.03 32.37
N CYS A 19 25.12 -32.69 32.50
CA CYS A 19 23.86 -32.04 32.10
C CYS A 19 23.85 -31.51 30.65
N GLY A 20 25.01 -31.26 30.04
CA GLY A 20 25.10 -30.66 28.69
C GLY A 20 24.75 -31.60 27.54
N SER A 21 25.11 -32.88 27.64
CA SER A 21 24.97 -33.82 26.51
C SER A 21 23.53 -34.30 26.29
N ILE A 22 22.69 -34.28 27.32
CA ILE A 22 21.29 -34.73 27.22
C ILE A 22 20.41 -33.67 26.54
N MET A 23 20.65 -32.38 26.80
CA MET A 23 19.89 -31.30 26.17
C MET A 23 20.15 -31.17 24.66
N THR A 24 21.40 -31.36 24.22
CA THR A 24 21.75 -31.30 22.78
C THR A 24 21.17 -32.50 22.01
N ALA A 25 21.12 -33.68 22.63
CA ALA A 25 20.49 -34.86 22.03
C ALA A 25 18.97 -34.72 21.91
N MET A 26 18.30 -34.10 22.89
CA MET A 26 16.86 -33.83 22.81
C MET A 26 16.49 -32.79 21.74
N LEU A 27 17.27 -31.70 21.60
CA LEU A 27 17.02 -30.72 20.52
C LEU A 27 17.25 -31.32 19.13
N GLY A 28 18.26 -32.19 18.97
CA GLY A 28 18.51 -32.89 17.72
C GLY A 28 17.38 -33.85 17.33
N CYS A 29 16.84 -34.61 18.29
CA CYS A 29 15.70 -35.51 18.04
C CYS A 29 14.41 -34.74 17.73
N TYR A 30 14.19 -33.58 18.35
CA TYR A 30 13.03 -32.72 18.08
C TYR A 30 13.08 -32.12 16.67
N ALA A 31 14.27 -31.72 16.19
CA ALA A 31 14.46 -31.21 14.84
C ALA A 31 14.27 -32.30 13.75
N LEU A 32 14.67 -33.54 14.02
CA LEU A 32 14.50 -34.66 13.09
C LEU A 32 13.04 -35.14 12.98
N LEU A 33 12.29 -35.12 14.09
CA LEU A 33 10.88 -35.54 14.08
C LEU A 33 10.00 -34.51 13.36
N TYR A 34 10.17 -33.22 13.61
CA TYR A 34 9.37 -32.18 12.94
C TYR A 34 9.84 -31.88 11.51
N GLY A 35 11.12 -32.12 11.19
CA GLY A 35 11.64 -31.98 9.84
C GLY A 35 11.10 -33.03 8.86
N GLN A 36 10.88 -34.27 9.33
CA GLN A 36 10.34 -35.35 8.51
C GLN A 36 8.86 -35.15 8.14
N GLU A 37 8.03 -34.70 9.07
CA GLU A 37 6.61 -34.43 8.79
C GLU A 37 6.43 -33.29 7.77
N TYR A 38 7.23 -32.23 7.87
CA TYR A 38 7.19 -31.12 6.91
C TYR A 38 7.67 -31.54 5.51
N LEU A 39 8.70 -32.39 5.42
CA LEU A 39 9.19 -32.89 4.13
C LEU A 39 8.16 -33.81 3.45
N MET A 40 7.42 -34.61 4.25
CA MET A 40 6.38 -35.51 3.75
C MET A 40 5.16 -34.74 3.23
N ILE A 41 4.77 -33.64 3.89
CA ILE A 41 3.69 -32.75 3.42
C ILE A 41 4.07 -32.07 2.10
N ILE A 42 5.31 -31.60 1.97
CA ILE A 42 5.81 -30.98 0.73
C ILE A 42 5.90 -32.00 -0.41
N GLN A 43 6.40 -33.23 -0.14
CA GLN A 43 6.48 -34.29 -1.14
C GLN A 43 5.11 -34.79 -1.60
N ASN A 44 4.14 -34.96 -0.70
CA ASN A 44 2.78 -35.34 -1.07
C ASN A 44 2.06 -34.25 -1.88
N SER A 45 2.32 -32.98 -1.55
CA SER A 45 1.79 -31.84 -2.31
C SER A 45 2.41 -31.76 -3.73
N MET A 46 3.70 -32.08 -3.87
CA MET A 46 4.36 -32.17 -5.19
C MET A 46 3.87 -33.36 -6.02
N LEU A 47 3.66 -34.53 -5.41
CA LEU A 47 3.20 -35.74 -6.13
C LEU A 47 1.75 -35.60 -6.63
N GLN A 48 0.88 -34.92 -5.88
CA GLN A 48 -0.48 -34.58 -6.36
C GLN A 48 -0.46 -33.59 -7.53
N TYR A 49 0.59 -32.77 -7.64
CA TYR A 49 0.75 -31.80 -8.72
C TYR A 49 1.23 -32.48 -10.02
N ILE A 50 2.21 -33.37 -9.93
CA ILE A 50 2.73 -34.13 -11.09
C ILE A 50 1.67 -35.09 -11.65
N GLY A 51 0.79 -35.64 -10.81
CA GLY A 51 -0.30 -36.53 -11.25
C GLY A 51 -1.43 -35.86 -12.04
N ARG A 52 -1.59 -34.52 -11.98
CA ARG A 52 -2.67 -33.81 -12.69
C ARG A 52 -2.30 -33.38 -14.11
N ASP A 53 -1.02 -33.15 -14.39
CA ASP A 53 -0.57 -32.73 -15.73
C ASP A 53 -0.41 -33.92 -16.71
N ALA A 54 -0.44 -35.16 -16.21
CA ALA A 54 -0.27 -36.37 -17.04
C ALA A 54 -1.58 -36.92 -17.65
N VAL A 55 -2.76 -36.38 -17.32
CA VAL A 55 -4.06 -36.97 -17.72
C VAL A 55 -4.75 -36.22 -18.87
N ASN A 56 -4.18 -35.14 -19.41
CA ASN A 56 -4.82 -34.34 -20.45
C ASN A 56 -3.97 -34.16 -21.73
N VAL A 57 -3.34 -35.23 -22.18
CA VAL A 57 -2.75 -35.30 -23.53
C VAL A 57 -3.11 -36.63 -24.18
N GLU A 58 -4.35 -36.75 -24.67
CA GLU A 58 -4.69 -37.70 -25.73
C GLU A 58 -5.60 -37.06 -26.79
N SER A 59 -5.10 -37.19 -28.02
CA SER A 59 -5.79 -37.26 -29.32
C SER A 59 -6.62 -36.08 -29.83
N SER A 60 -6.03 -35.30 -30.73
CA SER A 60 -6.72 -34.86 -31.95
C SER A 60 -5.75 -34.93 -33.13
N GLU A 61 -5.72 -36.07 -33.81
CA GLU A 61 -5.12 -36.25 -35.13
C GLU A 61 -6.18 -36.03 -36.22
N ASP A 62 -5.67 -35.56 -37.37
CA ASP A 62 -6.20 -35.63 -38.73
C ASP A 62 -7.45 -34.87 -39.15
N VAL A 63 -7.22 -33.76 -39.89
CA VAL A 63 -7.87 -33.51 -41.19
C VAL A 63 -6.84 -32.89 -42.16
N THR A 64 -6.53 -33.63 -43.21
CA THR A 64 -5.82 -33.23 -44.44
C THR A 64 -6.71 -32.38 -45.36
N ARG A 65 -6.14 -31.34 -46.01
CA ARG A 65 -6.46 -30.74 -47.34
C ARG A 65 -6.05 -29.26 -47.35
N GLU A 66 -5.61 -28.63 -48.43
CA GLU A 66 -5.20 -28.97 -49.80
C GLU A 66 -4.41 -27.72 -50.26
N GLU A 67 -3.44 -27.90 -51.15
CA GLU A 67 -2.59 -26.85 -51.71
C GLU A 67 -3.42 -25.88 -52.58
N GLU A 68 -3.09 -24.59 -52.55
CA GLU A 68 -3.19 -23.77 -53.77
C GLU A 68 -2.13 -22.66 -53.76
N GLU A 69 -1.18 -22.82 -54.67
CA GLU A 69 -0.23 -21.80 -55.11
C GLU A 69 -0.97 -20.65 -55.80
N THR A 70 -0.56 -19.42 -55.55
CA THR A 70 -0.50 -18.41 -56.63
C THR A 70 0.55 -17.37 -56.29
N GLY A 71 1.58 -17.31 -57.13
CA GLY A 71 2.66 -16.33 -57.08
C GLY A 71 2.22 -14.94 -57.56
N GLY A 72 3.04 -13.96 -57.21
CA GLY A 72 2.88 -12.57 -57.62
C GLY A 72 4.07 -11.74 -57.16
N ASP A 73 5.18 -11.90 -57.88
CA ASP A 73 6.40 -11.10 -57.81
C ASP A 73 6.16 -9.70 -58.41
N ILE A 74 6.80 -8.64 -57.87
CA ILE A 74 7.29 -7.40 -58.54
C ILE A 74 8.05 -6.52 -57.51
N THR A 75 9.36 -6.74 -57.46
CA THR A 75 10.51 -5.82 -57.65
C THR A 75 10.44 -4.28 -57.43
N THR A 76 11.41 -3.81 -56.59
CA THR A 76 12.29 -2.59 -56.62
C THR A 76 11.67 -1.19 -56.45
N THR A 77 12.22 -0.25 -55.66
CA THR A 77 13.57 0.38 -55.76
C THR A 77 14.09 0.97 -54.44
N ALA A 78 15.42 0.98 -54.32
CA ALA A 78 16.25 1.47 -53.22
C ALA A 78 16.44 3.00 -53.18
N ALA A 79 16.82 3.53 -52.02
CA ALA A 79 17.80 4.63 -51.92
C ALA A 79 18.58 4.53 -50.60
N VAL A 80 19.89 4.38 -50.78
CA VAL A 80 20.98 4.35 -49.80
C VAL A 80 21.46 5.78 -49.56
N THR A 81 21.63 6.21 -48.30
CA THR A 81 22.65 7.21 -47.95
C THR A 81 23.12 7.05 -46.50
N ALA A 82 24.42 6.81 -46.34
CA ALA A 82 25.25 7.01 -45.13
C ALA A 82 26.67 7.35 -45.64
N PRO A 83 27.66 7.69 -44.80
CA PRO A 83 27.72 8.61 -43.66
C PRO A 83 28.90 9.62 -43.83
N VAL A 84 29.04 10.61 -42.93
CA VAL A 84 30.32 11.35 -42.76
C VAL A 84 30.64 11.50 -41.27
N ARG A 85 31.88 11.13 -40.93
CA ARG A 85 32.59 11.21 -39.65
C ARG A 85 33.21 12.60 -39.44
N ASP A 86 33.51 12.93 -38.18
CA ASP A 86 34.86 13.30 -37.65
C ASP A 86 34.68 13.64 -36.15
N GLU A 87 35.13 12.80 -35.21
CA GLU A 87 36.45 12.79 -34.55
C GLU A 87 36.83 14.08 -33.81
N ALA A 88 36.91 14.03 -32.46
CA ALA A 88 38.18 14.12 -31.71
C ALA A 88 37.99 14.27 -30.18
N ASN A 89 38.79 13.47 -29.46
CA ASN A 89 39.46 13.73 -28.17
C ASN A 89 38.64 14.10 -26.92
N ASN A 90 38.70 13.23 -25.89
CA ASN A 90 39.47 13.56 -24.68
C ASN A 90 39.71 12.29 -23.81
N ASP A 91 40.96 11.82 -23.77
CA ASP A 91 41.42 10.82 -22.80
C ASP A 91 41.93 11.53 -21.54
N GLY A 92 41.33 11.21 -20.39
CA GLY A 92 41.66 11.81 -19.11
C GLY A 92 41.44 10.87 -17.93
N ARG A 93 42.51 10.12 -17.58
CA ARG A 93 42.96 9.72 -16.22
C ARG A 93 41.92 9.23 -15.18
N GLY A 94 42.06 7.94 -14.84
CA GLY A 94 42.36 7.42 -13.49
C GLY A 94 41.34 7.58 -12.35
N ASN A 95 40.91 6.47 -11.73
CA ASN A 95 41.16 6.23 -10.30
C ASN A 95 40.72 4.83 -9.83
N GLU A 96 41.66 4.16 -9.17
CA GLU A 96 41.59 3.43 -7.90
C GLU A 96 40.31 2.64 -7.53
N HIS A 97 40.51 1.34 -7.33
CA HIS A 97 39.62 0.43 -6.62
C HIS A 97 39.45 0.85 -5.15
N GLY A 98 38.40 1.62 -4.86
CA GLY A 98 37.88 1.85 -3.51
C GLY A 98 36.76 0.87 -3.19
N THR A 99 36.99 -0.03 -2.24
CA THR A 99 35.94 -0.84 -1.61
C THR A 99 34.97 0.10 -0.89
N VAL A 100 33.75 0.20 -1.39
CA VAL A 100 32.68 0.98 -0.77
C VAL A 100 32.19 0.24 0.48
N ILE A 101 32.71 0.63 1.64
CA ILE A 101 32.06 0.35 2.92
C ILE A 101 30.84 1.28 2.98
N ILE A 102 29.66 0.71 2.81
CA ILE A 102 28.39 1.40 3.03
C ILE A 102 28.26 1.57 4.55
N ASP A 103 28.82 2.65 5.07
CA ASP A 103 28.61 3.08 6.44
C ASP A 103 27.15 3.53 6.56
N SER A 104 26.32 2.66 7.11
CA SER A 104 24.91 2.91 7.40
C SER A 104 24.82 3.72 8.69
N GLY A 105 25.40 4.92 8.65
CA GLY A 105 25.32 5.92 9.69
C GLY A 105 23.89 6.40 9.84
N SER A 106 23.09 5.66 10.61
CA SER A 106 21.81 6.11 11.13
C SER A 106 22.08 7.23 12.12
N SER A 107 22.17 8.46 11.61
CA SER A 107 22.16 9.65 12.45
C SER A 107 20.83 9.70 13.19
N SER A 108 20.88 9.48 14.50
CA SER A 108 19.78 9.65 15.43
C SER A 108 19.48 11.13 15.63
N SER A 109 19.08 11.83 14.57
CA SER A 109 18.37 13.09 14.70
C SER A 109 16.98 12.76 15.22
N SER A 110 16.56 13.43 16.28
CA SER A 110 15.18 13.43 16.76
C SER A 110 14.28 14.06 15.69
N GLU A 111 13.98 13.30 14.65
CA GLU A 111 13.02 13.64 13.62
C GLU A 111 11.67 13.88 14.31
N GLY A 112 11.14 15.09 14.13
CA GLY A 112 9.82 15.45 14.61
C GLY A 112 8.80 14.43 14.15
N ASP A 113 7.98 13.99 15.10
CA ASP A 113 6.99 12.90 15.06
C ASP A 113 5.81 13.17 14.10
N GLY A 114 6.10 13.62 12.87
CA GLY A 114 5.17 13.54 11.74
C GLY A 114 5.15 12.10 11.24
N GLY A 115 4.66 11.18 12.07
CA GLY A 115 4.72 9.75 11.81
C GLY A 115 3.99 9.35 10.51
N GLU A 116 4.72 8.66 9.63
CA GLU A 116 4.16 8.00 8.43
C GLU A 116 3.00 7.09 8.86
N LEU A 117 1.77 7.37 8.41
CA LEU A 117 0.61 6.56 8.78
C LEU A 117 0.53 5.31 7.92
N VAL A 118 0.77 5.43 6.62
CA VAL A 118 0.55 4.34 5.66
C VAL A 118 1.87 3.99 4.99
N ARG A 119 2.26 2.72 5.10
CA ARG A 119 3.40 2.18 4.36
C ARG A 119 2.91 1.18 3.32
N LEU A 120 3.32 1.40 2.08
CA LEU A 120 3.01 0.55 0.94
C LEU A 120 4.29 -0.06 0.38
N VAL A 121 4.24 -1.36 0.06
CA VAL A 121 5.21 -2.01 -0.82
C VAL A 121 4.46 -2.47 -2.05
N VAL A 122 4.83 -1.95 -3.22
CA VAL A 122 4.13 -2.19 -4.48
C VAL A 122 5.01 -3.00 -5.40
N GLN A 123 4.47 -4.10 -5.91
CA GLN A 123 5.13 -5.00 -6.84
C GLN A 123 4.25 -5.20 -8.06
N ARG A 124 4.84 -5.11 -9.26
CA ARG A 124 4.14 -5.45 -10.51
C ARG A 124 4.18 -6.95 -10.78
N CYS A 125 3.12 -7.46 -11.42
CA CYS A 125 3.04 -8.85 -11.81
C CYS A 125 2.14 -9.05 -13.05
N ARG A 126 2.26 -10.22 -13.68
CA ARG A 126 1.40 -10.67 -14.79
C ARG A 126 0.18 -11.44 -14.30
N SER A 127 0.36 -12.16 -13.21
CA SER A 127 -0.75 -12.84 -12.56
C SER A 127 -0.42 -13.02 -11.09
N ALA A 128 -1.47 -13.06 -10.27
CA ALA A 128 -1.37 -13.29 -8.86
C ALA A 128 -2.60 -14.08 -8.40
N SER A 129 -2.40 -15.03 -7.50
CA SER A 129 -3.45 -15.79 -6.84
C SER A 129 -3.28 -15.64 -5.34
N LEU A 130 -4.36 -15.28 -4.65
CA LEU A 130 -4.38 -15.07 -3.22
C LEU A 130 -5.31 -16.08 -2.57
N LEU A 131 -4.75 -16.87 -1.65
CA LEU A 131 -5.54 -17.73 -0.78
C LEU A 131 -6.18 -16.84 0.30
N VAL A 132 -7.51 -16.77 0.29
CA VAL A 132 -8.31 -15.97 1.22
C VAL A 132 -9.03 -16.95 2.13
N SER A 133 -8.59 -17.08 3.38
CA SER A 133 -9.30 -17.92 4.36
C SER A 133 -10.69 -17.34 4.61
N CYS A 134 -11.74 -18.15 4.42
CA CYS A 134 -13.10 -17.83 4.85
C CYS A 134 -13.15 -17.87 6.38
N GLU A 135 -13.57 -16.77 7.02
CA GLU A 135 -13.60 -16.63 8.48
C GLU A 135 -14.75 -17.39 9.17
N ASP A 136 -15.57 -18.12 8.43
CA ASP A 136 -16.67 -18.86 9.02
C ASP A 136 -16.15 -20.20 9.56
N GLY A 137 -15.59 -20.16 10.78
CA GLY A 137 -15.18 -21.33 11.59
C GLY A 137 -16.32 -22.31 11.94
N LYS A 138 -17.37 -22.35 11.13
CA LYS A 138 -18.52 -23.26 11.18
C LYS A 138 -18.68 -24.11 9.91
N THR A 139 -17.90 -23.88 8.86
CA THR A 139 -18.00 -24.65 7.62
C THR A 139 -16.73 -25.43 7.35
N ASN A 140 -16.92 -26.74 7.16
CA ASN A 140 -16.02 -27.78 6.67
C ASN A 140 -14.59 -27.32 6.30
N PRO A 141 -13.50 -27.87 6.88
CA PRO A 141 -12.11 -27.51 6.54
C PRO A 141 -11.73 -27.72 5.06
N GLU A 142 -12.56 -28.40 4.27
CA GLU A 142 -12.41 -28.50 2.81
C GLU A 142 -12.89 -27.26 2.03
N ALA A 143 -13.64 -26.33 2.64
CA ALA A 143 -14.18 -25.15 1.97
C ALA A 143 -13.19 -23.96 2.02
N THR A 144 -11.95 -24.18 1.60
CA THR A 144 -11.01 -23.05 1.41
C THR A 144 -11.30 -22.40 0.06
N SER A 145 -11.87 -21.20 0.06
CA SER A 145 -12.07 -20.43 -1.16
C SER A 145 -10.75 -19.79 -1.61
N THR A 146 -10.13 -20.33 -2.66
CA THR A 146 -9.01 -19.65 -3.31
C THR A 146 -9.56 -18.59 -4.26
N THR A 147 -9.32 -17.32 -3.96
CA THR A 147 -9.61 -16.23 -4.91
C THR A 147 -8.47 -16.16 -5.90
N THR A 148 -8.60 -16.93 -6.97
CA THR A 148 -7.60 -16.98 -8.02
C THR A 148 -7.94 -16.00 -9.11
N VAL A 149 -7.12 -14.95 -9.29
CA VAL A 149 -7.24 -14.06 -10.44
C VAL A 149 -6.24 -14.48 -11.50
N HIS A 150 -6.65 -15.43 -12.32
CA HIS A 150 -5.98 -15.75 -13.57
C HIS A 150 -6.48 -14.81 -14.65
N SER A 151 -5.77 -13.70 -14.83
CA SER A 151 -5.93 -12.88 -16.03
C SER A 151 -4.87 -13.27 -17.05
N LYS A 152 -5.24 -14.11 -18.03
CA LYS A 152 -4.42 -14.27 -19.23
C LYS A 152 -4.25 -12.89 -19.87
N GLY A 153 -3.01 -12.42 -19.98
CA GLY A 153 -2.67 -11.18 -20.69
C GLY A 153 -2.81 -9.87 -19.91
N CYS A 154 -3.29 -9.84 -18.66
CA CYS A 154 -3.41 -8.57 -17.93
C CYS A 154 -2.21 -8.35 -17.01
N ALA A 155 -1.64 -7.15 -17.07
CA ALA A 155 -0.74 -6.68 -16.03
C ALA A 155 -1.54 -6.26 -14.79
N GLY A 156 -0.90 -6.32 -13.63
CA GLY A 156 -1.48 -5.83 -12.39
C GLY A 156 -0.41 -5.47 -11.37
N ILE A 157 -0.88 -5.03 -10.22
CA ILE A 157 -0.02 -4.73 -9.07
C ILE A 157 -0.51 -5.47 -7.84
N ILE A 158 0.45 -5.83 -7.00
CA ILE A 158 0.25 -6.32 -5.63
C ILE A 158 0.78 -5.22 -4.72
N ALA A 159 -0.07 -4.75 -3.80
CA ALA A 159 0.30 -3.75 -2.80
C ALA A 159 0.18 -4.37 -1.41
N TYR A 160 1.31 -4.48 -0.73
CA TYR A 160 1.35 -4.80 0.69
C TYR A 160 1.15 -3.51 1.47
N VAL A 161 0.15 -3.47 2.36
CA VAL A 161 -0.22 -2.27 3.11
C VAL A 161 -0.05 -2.48 4.60
N SER A 162 0.53 -1.50 5.29
CA SER A 162 0.62 -1.43 6.74
C SER A 162 0.21 -0.05 7.24
N PHE A 163 -0.30 0.00 8.46
CA PHE A 163 -0.76 1.22 9.13
C PHE A 163 -0.05 1.41 10.46
N ALA A 164 0.47 2.61 10.69
CA ALA A 164 1.16 2.97 11.92
C ALA A 164 0.17 3.44 12.99
N SER A 165 0.52 3.21 14.26
CA SER A 165 -0.10 3.88 15.38
C SER A 165 0.36 5.33 15.41
N THR A 166 -0.55 6.26 15.12
CA THR A 166 -0.30 7.71 15.17
C THR A 166 -1.36 8.41 16.02
N ASN A 167 -1.00 9.59 16.52
CA ASN A 167 -1.90 10.45 17.30
C ASN A 167 -2.85 11.28 16.43
N HIS A 168 -2.92 10.99 15.12
CA HIS A 168 -3.83 11.66 14.21
C HIS A 168 -5.29 11.41 14.59
N SER A 169 -6.13 12.43 14.39
CA SER A 169 -7.57 12.27 14.50
C SER A 169 -8.10 11.26 13.48
N THR A 170 -9.27 10.68 13.73
CA THR A 170 -9.89 9.71 12.79
C THR A 170 -10.06 10.29 11.39
N GLN A 171 -10.40 11.58 11.26
CA GLN A 171 -10.58 12.23 9.96
C GLN A 171 -9.26 12.43 9.22
N GLU A 172 -8.19 12.79 9.92
CA GLU A 172 -6.85 12.88 9.33
C GLU A 172 -6.39 11.50 8.85
N LYS A 173 -6.57 10.45 9.66
CA LYS A 173 -6.26 9.07 9.26
C LYS A 173 -7.01 8.68 7.99
N LEU A 174 -8.32 8.97 7.90
CA LEU A 174 -9.13 8.69 6.71
C LEU A 174 -8.64 9.42 5.47
N SER A 175 -8.22 10.68 5.59
CA SER A 175 -7.69 11.42 4.45
C SER A 175 -6.31 10.93 4.02
N MET A 176 -5.45 10.55 4.96
CA MET A 176 -4.15 9.95 4.64
C MET A 176 -4.34 8.61 3.93
N VAL A 177 -5.29 7.78 4.39
CA VAL A 177 -5.72 6.54 3.73
C VAL A 177 -6.22 6.81 2.30
N PHE A 178 -7.05 7.83 2.10
CA PHE A 178 -7.52 8.20 0.76
C PHE A 178 -6.40 8.70 -0.14
N THR A 179 -5.50 9.52 0.40
CA THR A 179 -4.31 9.99 -0.31
C THR A 179 -3.44 8.81 -0.73
N ALA A 180 -3.25 7.82 0.15
CA ALA A 180 -2.52 6.60 -0.17
C ALA A 180 -3.18 5.79 -1.27
N ALA A 181 -4.51 5.64 -1.25
CA ALA A 181 -5.24 4.94 -2.31
C ALA A 181 -5.07 5.65 -3.67
N ARG A 182 -5.20 6.98 -3.68
CA ARG A 182 -5.01 7.80 -4.88
C ARG A 182 -3.57 7.73 -5.39
N THR A 183 -2.58 7.81 -4.50
CA THR A 183 -1.17 7.65 -4.85
C THR A 183 -0.94 6.29 -5.48
N LEU A 184 -1.36 5.20 -4.82
CA LEU A 184 -1.19 3.82 -5.32
C LEU A 184 -1.70 3.66 -6.77
N LEU A 185 -2.90 4.15 -7.06
CA LEU A 185 -3.51 4.04 -8.38
C LEU A 185 -2.87 4.97 -9.44
N ASN A 186 -2.21 6.05 -9.02
CA ASN A 186 -1.49 6.98 -9.89
C ASN A 186 0.01 6.66 -10.07
N LEU A 187 0.57 5.72 -9.31
CA LEU A 187 1.98 5.33 -9.42
C LEU A 187 2.28 4.76 -10.82
N PRO A 188 3.26 5.29 -11.56
CA PRO A 188 3.63 4.82 -12.89
C PRO A 188 4.49 3.55 -12.80
N VAL A 189 3.89 2.42 -12.43
CA VAL A 189 4.60 1.15 -12.18
C VAL A 189 4.15 0.00 -13.08
N VAL A 190 3.06 0.17 -13.83
CA VAL A 190 2.48 -0.89 -14.67
C VAL A 190 3.03 -0.79 -16.08
N THR A 191 3.48 -1.90 -16.65
CA THR A 191 3.85 -2.03 -18.07
C THR A 191 3.09 -3.22 -18.68
N LEU A 192 2.82 -3.19 -19.99
CA LEU A 192 2.35 -4.39 -20.72
C LEU A 192 3.52 -5.16 -21.32
N GLY A 193 4.65 -4.49 -21.47
CA GLY A 193 5.86 -5.00 -22.08
C GLY A 193 6.69 -5.93 -21.21
N LYS A 194 7.61 -6.64 -21.85
CA LYS A 194 8.66 -7.40 -21.16
C LYS A 194 9.68 -6.43 -20.56
N TRP A 195 10.40 -6.89 -19.55
CA TRP A 195 11.52 -6.11 -19.03
C TRP A 195 12.52 -5.75 -20.14
N GLY A 196 12.87 -4.47 -20.25
CA GLY A 196 13.85 -3.97 -21.22
C GLY A 196 13.33 -3.70 -22.63
N ASP A 197 12.03 -3.84 -22.90
CA ASP A 197 11.47 -3.61 -24.25
C ASP A 197 11.21 -2.13 -24.59
N GLY A 198 11.59 -1.22 -23.70
CA GLY A 198 11.40 0.23 -23.88
C GLY A 198 9.98 0.72 -23.61
N SER A 199 9.04 -0.15 -23.23
CA SER A 199 7.70 0.27 -22.85
C SER A 199 7.74 1.16 -21.59
N ARG A 200 7.12 2.33 -21.67
CA ARG A 200 7.05 3.26 -20.55
C ARG A 200 6.05 2.75 -19.51
N ALA A 201 6.45 2.79 -18.24
CA ALA A 201 5.54 2.52 -17.14
C ALA A 201 4.41 3.55 -17.09
N LYS A 202 3.20 3.08 -16.85
CA LYS A 202 1.97 3.87 -16.75
C LYS A 202 1.32 3.60 -15.40
N SER A 203 0.46 4.52 -14.98
CA SER A 203 -0.37 4.31 -13.80
C SER A 203 -1.46 3.29 -14.06
N VAL A 204 -1.97 2.69 -12.99
CA VAL A 204 -3.12 1.76 -13.05
C VAL A 204 -4.30 2.46 -13.75
N LEU A 205 -4.62 3.69 -13.33
CA LEU A 205 -5.74 4.44 -13.90
C LEU A 205 -5.57 4.72 -15.39
N LYS A 206 -4.37 5.16 -15.80
CA LYS A 206 -4.09 5.48 -17.21
C LYS A 206 -4.17 4.23 -18.09
N MET A 207 -3.55 3.14 -17.65
CA MET A 207 -3.55 1.91 -18.43
C MET A 207 -4.94 1.27 -18.48
N ALA A 208 -5.74 1.35 -17.39
CA ALA A 208 -7.12 0.88 -17.40
C ALA A 208 -7.97 1.64 -18.45
N SER A 209 -7.83 2.97 -18.53
CA SER A 209 -8.53 3.77 -19.55
C SER A 209 -8.09 3.49 -20.99
N GLU A 210 -6.80 3.21 -21.22
CA GLU A 210 -6.31 2.80 -22.54
C GLU A 210 -6.89 1.44 -22.95
N LEU A 211 -6.98 0.48 -22.02
CA LEU A 211 -7.59 -0.83 -22.27
C LEU A 211 -9.11 -0.72 -22.49
N ASP A 212 -9.80 0.14 -21.75
CA ASP A 212 -11.24 0.41 -21.90
C ASP A 212 -11.56 1.08 -23.25
N SER A 213 -10.63 1.87 -23.80
CA SER A 213 -10.79 2.56 -25.09
C SER A 213 -10.37 1.72 -26.30
N SER A 214 -9.62 0.65 -26.09
CA SER A 214 -9.22 -0.25 -27.17
C SER A 214 -10.39 -1.15 -27.58
N ASP A 215 -11.37 -0.57 -28.27
CA ASP A 215 -12.59 -1.22 -28.82
C ASP A 215 -12.28 -2.39 -29.80
N GLY A 216 -11.01 -2.66 -30.10
CA GLY A 216 -10.58 -3.50 -31.23
C GLY A 216 -10.43 -5.01 -30.97
N ALA A 217 -10.65 -5.53 -29.76
CA ALA A 217 -10.42 -6.96 -29.46
C ALA A 217 -11.70 -7.82 -29.45
N ALA A 218 -12.84 -7.29 -29.90
CA ALA A 218 -14.09 -8.05 -30.01
C ALA A 218 -14.08 -9.14 -31.09
N ALA A 219 -13.02 -9.26 -31.89
CA ALA A 219 -12.93 -10.27 -32.94
C ALA A 219 -12.95 -11.72 -32.40
N ASN A 220 -12.61 -11.94 -31.13
CA ASN A 220 -12.47 -13.28 -30.54
C ASN A 220 -13.33 -13.53 -29.29
N ASN A 221 -14.46 -12.84 -29.07
CA ASN A 221 -15.42 -13.06 -27.96
C ASN A 221 -14.88 -13.12 -26.51
N GLU A 222 -13.56 -13.09 -26.28
CA GLU A 222 -12.94 -13.14 -24.97
C GLU A 222 -12.77 -11.70 -24.48
N LYS A 223 -13.73 -11.26 -23.65
CA LYS A 223 -13.73 -9.92 -23.05
C LYS A 223 -12.37 -9.68 -22.37
N VAL A 224 -11.58 -8.74 -22.92
CA VAL A 224 -10.27 -8.38 -22.37
C VAL A 224 -10.47 -8.00 -20.91
N LYS A 225 -9.76 -8.67 -20.02
CA LYS A 225 -9.82 -8.40 -18.58
C LYS A 225 -9.11 -7.06 -18.29
N GLY A 226 -9.62 -6.32 -17.32
CA GLY A 226 -9.01 -5.06 -16.88
C GLY A 226 -7.70 -5.26 -16.14
N ILE A 227 -7.22 -4.19 -15.51
CA ILE A 227 -6.04 -4.27 -14.63
C ILE A 227 -6.48 -4.74 -13.25
N PHE A 228 -5.73 -5.66 -12.65
CA PHE A 228 -5.99 -6.05 -11.28
C PHE A 228 -5.09 -5.30 -10.28
N VAL A 229 -5.66 -5.00 -9.12
CA VAL A 229 -4.98 -4.39 -7.97
C VAL A 229 -5.25 -5.29 -6.77
N MET A 230 -4.25 -6.06 -6.37
CA MET A 230 -4.33 -6.97 -5.23
C MET A 230 -3.77 -6.29 -3.97
N ILE A 231 -4.54 -6.26 -2.89
CA ILE A 231 -4.15 -5.59 -1.65
C ILE A 231 -3.95 -6.61 -0.53
N VAL A 232 -2.72 -6.74 -0.07
CA VAL A 232 -2.32 -7.70 0.98
C VAL A 232 -2.06 -6.93 2.28
N PRO A 233 -2.86 -7.12 3.36
CA PRO A 233 -2.56 -6.50 4.64
C PRO A 233 -1.29 -7.12 5.24
N GLN A 234 -0.24 -6.31 5.46
CA GLN A 234 1.06 -6.76 5.96
C GLN A 234 1.56 -5.83 7.07
N ALA A 235 1.11 -6.04 8.30
CA ALA A 235 1.40 -5.15 9.42
C ALA A 235 2.91 -4.99 9.71
N ASN A 236 3.70 -6.04 9.41
CA ASN A 236 5.14 -6.09 9.69
C ASN A 236 5.97 -5.06 8.90
N LEU A 237 5.43 -4.40 7.88
CA LEU A 237 6.19 -3.40 7.10
C LEU A 237 6.65 -2.19 7.94
N ILE A 238 5.98 -1.91 9.06
CA ILE A 238 6.27 -0.77 9.96
C ILE A 238 7.28 -1.15 11.05
N CYS A 239 7.76 -2.39 11.04
CA CYS A 239 8.75 -2.81 12.02
C CYS A 239 10.06 -2.03 11.87
N LYS A 240 10.75 -1.82 12.99
CA LYS A 240 12.08 -1.22 13.04
C LYS A 240 13.10 -2.28 13.48
N VAL A 241 14.19 -2.38 12.76
CA VAL A 241 15.31 -3.25 13.13
C VAL A 241 16.10 -2.55 14.24
N LYS A 242 16.30 -3.23 15.37
CA LYS A 242 17.07 -2.76 16.53
C LYS A 242 18.31 -3.62 16.75
N ASN A 243 19.29 -3.03 17.47
CA ASN A 243 20.51 -3.71 17.89
C ASN A 243 21.33 -4.28 16.70
N VAL A 244 21.52 -3.47 15.65
CA VAL A 244 22.32 -3.86 14.47
C VAL A 244 21.82 -5.18 13.86
N GLY A 245 20.51 -5.30 13.62
CA GLY A 245 19.94 -6.50 13.00
C GLY A 245 19.54 -7.62 13.96
N LYS A 246 19.89 -7.56 15.25
CA LYS A 246 19.64 -8.66 16.19
C LYS A 246 18.19 -8.79 16.64
N SER A 247 17.37 -7.76 16.44
CA SER A 247 15.97 -7.74 16.91
C SER A 247 15.09 -6.88 16.02
N VAL A 248 13.79 -7.20 16.00
CA VAL A 248 12.76 -6.45 15.26
C VAL A 248 11.74 -5.92 16.26
N GLN A 249 11.35 -4.65 16.12
CA GLN A 249 10.46 -3.94 17.03
C GLN A 249 9.17 -3.52 16.31
N TYR A 250 8.00 -3.74 16.94
CA TYR A 250 6.66 -3.50 16.39
C TYR A 250 5.88 -2.38 17.10
N HIS A 251 6.53 -1.50 17.86
CA HIS A 251 5.81 -0.52 18.71
C HIS A 251 5.01 0.53 17.93
N GLN A 252 5.34 0.73 16.65
CA GLN A 252 4.59 1.62 15.76
C GLN A 252 3.43 0.91 15.06
N GLN A 253 3.21 -0.38 15.30
CA GLN A 253 2.09 -1.09 14.69
C GLN A 253 0.77 -0.62 15.30
N ILE A 254 -0.21 -0.34 14.45
CA ILE A 254 -1.56 0.05 14.89
C ILE A 254 -2.26 -1.09 15.63
N ASP A 255 -3.23 -0.74 16.49
CA ASP A 255 -4.15 -1.70 17.09
C ASP A 255 -4.89 -2.53 16.01
N LYS A 256 -5.20 -3.79 16.33
CA LYS A 256 -5.79 -4.74 15.38
C LYS A 256 -7.15 -4.28 14.84
N ASP A 257 -8.02 -3.76 15.70
CA ASP A 257 -9.38 -3.38 15.31
C ASP A 257 -9.38 -2.06 14.55
N GLU A 258 -8.55 -1.11 15.01
CA GLU A 258 -8.34 0.14 14.28
C GLU A 258 -7.69 -0.11 12.91
N GLY A 259 -6.68 -0.98 12.84
CA GLY A 259 -6.02 -1.38 11.59
C GLY A 259 -6.98 -2.06 10.61
N ARG A 260 -7.87 -2.93 11.10
CA ARG A 260 -8.93 -3.55 10.28
C ARG A 260 -9.86 -2.48 9.69
N LYS A 261 -10.24 -1.49 10.50
CA LYS A 261 -11.08 -0.38 10.05
C LYS A 261 -10.38 0.44 8.94
N LEU A 262 -9.13 0.87 9.18
CA LEU A 262 -8.36 1.63 8.19
C LEU A 262 -8.12 0.82 6.90
N TYR A 263 -7.89 -0.49 7.01
CA TYR A 263 -7.80 -1.37 5.85
C TYR A 263 -9.08 -1.35 5.02
N ASN A 264 -10.25 -1.52 5.65
CA ASN A 264 -11.53 -1.48 4.94
C ASN A 264 -11.79 -0.11 4.32
N ASP A 265 -11.44 0.98 5.02
CA ASP A 265 -11.54 2.34 4.49
C ASP A 265 -10.59 2.57 3.30
N PHE A 266 -9.40 1.96 3.32
CA PHE A 266 -8.46 1.97 2.20
C PHE A 266 -9.01 1.24 0.98
N ILE A 267 -9.59 0.05 1.16
CA ILE A 267 -10.27 -0.68 0.07
C ILE A 267 -11.44 0.13 -0.50
N ARG A 268 -12.24 0.78 0.35
CA ARG A 268 -13.34 1.66 -0.09
C ARG A 268 -12.80 2.86 -0.88
N ALA A 269 -11.73 3.48 -0.42
CA ALA A 269 -11.07 4.60 -1.10
C ALA A 269 -10.55 4.19 -2.49
N LEU A 270 -9.91 3.01 -2.61
CA LEU A 270 -9.48 2.48 -3.90
C LEU A 270 -10.66 2.32 -4.87
N LYS A 271 -11.76 1.70 -4.42
CA LYS A 271 -12.97 1.52 -5.24
C LYS A 271 -13.57 2.86 -5.68
N LEU A 272 -13.62 3.84 -4.78
CA LEU A 272 -14.10 5.20 -5.08
C LEU A 272 -13.27 5.89 -6.16
N VAL A 273 -11.94 5.86 -6.03
CA VAL A 273 -11.03 6.49 -6.98
C VAL A 273 -11.10 5.80 -8.35
N SER A 274 -11.13 4.46 -8.37
CA SER A 274 -11.31 3.69 -9.60
C SER A 274 -12.64 3.99 -10.29
N LEU A 275 -13.74 4.08 -9.54
CA LEU A 275 -15.07 4.37 -10.08
C LEU A 275 -15.16 5.80 -10.64
N GLU A 276 -14.62 6.80 -9.94
CA GLU A 276 -14.53 8.17 -10.45
C GLU A 276 -13.80 8.19 -11.81
N HIS A 277 -12.66 7.51 -11.89
CA HIS A 277 -11.87 7.49 -13.12
C HIS A 277 -12.55 6.73 -14.26
N GLN A 278 -13.25 5.61 -13.97
CA GLN A 278 -14.04 4.87 -14.95
C GLN A 278 -15.13 5.74 -15.57
N LEU A 279 -15.85 6.50 -14.74
CA LEU A 279 -16.92 7.38 -15.21
C LEU A 279 -16.35 8.50 -16.07
N ILE A 280 -15.24 9.11 -15.65
CA ILE A 280 -14.56 10.15 -16.43
C ILE A 280 -14.05 9.60 -17.78
N SER A 281 -13.42 8.41 -17.80
CA SER A 281 -12.89 7.84 -19.04
C SER A 281 -13.99 7.47 -20.04
N ARG A 282 -15.17 7.09 -19.54
CA ARG A 282 -16.36 6.80 -20.36
C ARG A 282 -17.20 8.05 -20.68
N ASN A 283 -16.73 9.24 -20.32
CA ASN A 283 -17.44 10.51 -20.49
C ASN A 283 -18.84 10.53 -19.82
N ILE A 284 -18.99 9.84 -18.69
CA ILE A 284 -20.20 9.80 -17.87
C ILE A 284 -20.02 10.79 -16.72
N ALA A 285 -21.02 11.65 -16.49
CA ALA A 285 -20.98 12.60 -15.39
C ALA A 285 -20.93 11.87 -14.04
N VAL A 286 -19.91 12.18 -13.23
CA VAL A 286 -19.76 11.61 -11.87
C VAL A 286 -20.95 12.01 -11.00
N PRO A 287 -21.76 11.06 -10.48
CA PRO A 287 -22.89 11.33 -9.61
C PRO A 287 -22.49 12.11 -8.34
N GLU A 288 -23.42 12.96 -7.86
CA GLU A 288 -23.16 13.85 -6.73
C GLU A 288 -22.78 13.11 -5.44
N HIS A 289 -23.38 11.95 -5.18
CA HIS A 289 -23.08 11.16 -3.98
C HIS A 289 -21.63 10.59 -3.99
N ILE A 290 -21.07 10.26 -5.15
CA ILE A 290 -19.66 9.88 -5.28
C ILE A 290 -18.79 11.10 -4.99
N ARG A 291 -19.09 12.25 -5.62
CA ARG A 291 -18.34 13.49 -5.38
C ARG A 291 -18.37 13.88 -3.90
N LYS A 292 -19.51 13.73 -3.23
CA LYS A 292 -19.67 13.97 -1.79
C LYS A 292 -18.83 12.99 -0.97
N SER A 293 -18.81 11.72 -1.35
CA SER A 293 -17.99 10.69 -0.69
C SER A 293 -16.50 11.00 -0.83
N ILE A 294 -16.03 11.32 -2.04
CA ILE A 294 -14.64 11.73 -2.29
C ILE A 294 -14.29 13.00 -1.52
N LYS A 295 -15.18 14.00 -1.53
CA LYS A 295 -15.03 15.23 -0.75
C LYS A 295 -14.89 14.92 0.74
N ALA A 296 -15.70 14.02 1.29
CA ALA A 296 -15.62 13.62 2.69
C ALA A 296 -14.27 12.99 3.07
N TYR A 297 -13.60 12.34 2.13
CA TYR A 297 -12.23 11.84 2.33
C TYR A 297 -11.16 12.93 2.15
N THR A 298 -11.30 13.82 1.16
CA THR A 298 -10.30 14.86 0.85
C THR A 298 -10.39 16.09 1.74
N GLU A 299 -11.57 16.37 2.29
CA GLU A 299 -11.74 17.35 3.34
C GLU A 299 -11.18 16.72 4.62
N VAL A 300 -9.84 16.63 4.70
CA VAL A 300 -9.18 16.98 5.96
C VAL A 300 -9.75 18.33 6.26
N GLN A 301 -10.61 18.40 7.26
CA GLN A 301 -10.93 19.65 7.88
C GLN A 301 -9.58 20.21 8.32
N LYS A 302 -8.98 21.07 7.48
CA LYS A 302 -7.81 21.88 7.83
C LYS A 302 -8.26 22.68 9.04
N ASP A 303 -8.04 22.11 10.23
CA ASP A 303 -8.46 22.61 11.53
C ASP A 303 -9.80 23.34 11.48
N GLN A 304 -10.80 22.75 10.83
CA GLN A 304 -12.12 23.32 10.92
C GLN A 304 -12.66 22.88 12.27
N THR A 305 -12.62 23.82 13.21
CA THR A 305 -13.39 23.76 14.43
C THR A 305 -14.79 23.27 14.07
N PRO A 306 -15.33 22.26 14.79
CA PRO A 306 -16.63 21.71 14.44
C PRO A 306 -17.65 22.86 14.37
N PRO A 307 -18.66 22.81 13.48
CA PRO A 307 -19.65 23.87 13.36
C PRO A 307 -20.40 24.18 14.67
N SER A 308 -20.35 23.25 15.63
CA SER A 308 -20.88 23.39 16.98
C SER A 308 -19.98 24.16 17.96
N CYS A 309 -18.70 24.41 17.61
CA CYS A 309 -17.78 25.19 18.44
C CYS A 309 -18.07 26.70 18.27
N PRO A 310 -18.42 27.42 19.34
CA PRO A 310 -18.59 28.86 19.28
C PRO A 310 -17.31 29.55 18.79
N PRO A 311 -17.41 30.65 18.01
CA PRO A 311 -16.25 31.37 17.50
C PRO A 311 -15.27 31.78 18.60
N GLU A 312 -15.79 32.16 19.78
CA GLU A 312 -15.00 32.60 20.93
C GLU A 312 -14.15 31.48 21.53
N GLN A 313 -14.43 30.21 21.20
CA GLN A 313 -13.69 29.04 21.68
C GLN A 313 -12.69 28.50 20.64
N MET A 314 -12.80 28.92 19.37
CA MET A 314 -12.01 28.39 18.26
C MET A 314 -10.51 28.51 18.47
N PHE A 315 -10.04 29.63 19.04
CA PHE A 315 -8.63 29.91 19.23
C PHE A 315 -8.13 29.67 20.65
N LYS A 316 -8.93 29.06 21.55
CA LYS A 316 -8.55 28.86 22.96
C LYS A 316 -7.53 27.73 23.20
N ASN A 317 -6.81 27.32 22.15
CA ASN A 317 -5.73 26.36 22.29
C ASN A 317 -4.49 27.05 22.90
N LYS A 318 -4.26 26.81 24.19
CA LYS A 318 -3.13 27.38 24.95
C LYS A 318 -1.75 27.00 24.42
N SER A 319 -1.66 25.93 23.62
CA SER A 319 -0.39 25.55 22.97
C SER A 319 0.00 26.48 21.82
N LEU A 320 -0.95 27.23 21.27
CA LEU A 320 -0.74 28.12 20.11
C LEU A 320 -0.86 29.60 20.47
N TYR A 321 -1.65 29.95 21.49
CA TYR A 321 -1.97 31.32 21.87
C TYR A 321 -2.00 31.48 23.39
N SER A 322 -1.56 32.62 23.90
CA SER A 322 -1.50 32.90 25.34
C SER A 322 -2.54 33.89 25.86
N SER A 323 -3.02 34.83 25.02
CA SER A 323 -4.06 35.80 25.39
C SER A 323 -5.05 36.06 24.24
N TRP A 324 -6.26 36.49 24.60
CA TRP A 324 -7.39 36.70 23.70
C TRP A 324 -8.15 37.98 24.03
N ASP A 325 -8.82 38.55 23.04
CA ASP A 325 -9.75 39.66 23.25
C ASP A 325 -11.13 39.19 23.75
N ASP A 326 -12.04 40.15 24.00
CA ASP A 326 -13.40 39.87 24.48
C ASP A 326 -14.24 39.03 23.48
N SER A 327 -13.83 39.00 22.21
CA SER A 327 -14.45 38.17 21.17
C SER A 327 -13.82 36.77 21.06
N GLY A 328 -12.79 36.47 21.86
CA GLY A 328 -12.04 35.21 21.80
C GLY A 328 -11.05 35.14 20.64
N PHE A 329 -10.72 36.27 20.00
CA PHE A 329 -9.69 36.35 18.97
C PHE A 329 -8.29 36.43 19.62
N PRO A 330 -7.28 35.69 19.16
CA PRO A 330 -5.98 35.66 19.80
C PRO A 330 -5.24 36.99 19.62
N LEU A 331 -4.67 37.51 20.72
CA LEU A 331 -3.88 38.74 20.74
C LEU A 331 -2.38 38.44 20.72
N THR A 332 -1.96 37.36 21.37
CA THR A 332 -0.55 36.96 21.50
C THR A 332 -0.33 35.50 21.09
N ASN A 333 0.88 35.18 20.60
CA ASN A 333 1.32 33.82 20.30
C ASN A 333 1.52 32.99 21.59
N ALA A 334 1.99 31.75 21.47
CA ALA A 334 2.26 30.86 22.60
C ALA A 334 3.31 31.44 23.56
N GLU A 335 4.26 32.21 23.05
CA GLU A 335 5.37 32.84 23.77
C GLU A 335 4.96 34.12 24.52
N GLY A 336 3.81 34.71 24.19
CA GLY A 336 3.33 35.96 24.80
C GLY A 336 3.58 37.21 23.97
N ASP A 337 4.22 37.10 22.80
CA ASP A 337 4.43 38.21 21.89
C ASP A 337 3.14 38.59 21.16
N ALA A 338 2.94 39.90 20.96
CA ALA A 338 1.79 40.41 20.23
C ALA A 338 1.81 39.92 18.78
N LEU A 339 0.77 39.20 18.36
CA LEU A 339 0.63 38.69 16.99
C LEU A 339 0.67 39.82 15.94
N ALA A 340 0.20 41.01 16.29
CA ALA A 340 0.26 42.17 15.40
C ALA A 340 1.71 42.64 15.10
N ALA A 341 2.66 42.33 15.99
CA ALA A 341 4.06 42.70 15.86
C ALA A 341 4.91 41.56 15.27
N THR A 342 4.63 40.31 15.66
CA THR A 342 5.42 39.14 15.25
C THR A 342 4.94 38.51 13.95
N GLU A 343 3.64 38.50 13.69
CA GLU A 343 3.06 37.87 12.50
C GLU A 343 2.88 38.86 11.36
N SER A 344 3.07 38.38 10.12
CA SER A 344 2.83 39.20 8.94
C SER A 344 1.35 39.64 8.87
N LYS A 345 1.09 40.85 8.32
CA LYS A 345 -0.29 41.34 8.05
C LYS A 345 -1.14 40.31 7.29
N SER A 346 -0.51 39.46 6.48
CA SER A 346 -1.17 38.38 5.75
C SER A 346 -1.64 37.23 6.66
N ALA A 347 -0.87 36.87 7.68
CA ALA A 347 -1.24 35.85 8.67
C ALA A 347 -2.41 36.33 9.55
N MET A 348 -2.37 37.57 10.05
CA MET A 348 -3.49 38.17 10.78
C MET A 348 -4.78 38.22 9.96
N LYS A 349 -4.67 38.53 8.66
CA LYS A 349 -5.81 38.48 7.74
C LYS A 349 -6.37 37.06 7.56
N LYS A 350 -5.51 36.04 7.55
CA LYS A 350 -5.94 34.63 7.50
C LYS A 350 -6.68 34.23 8.77
N LEU A 351 -6.17 34.58 9.96
CA LEU A 351 -6.83 34.31 11.24
C LEU A 351 -8.21 34.96 11.34
N ARG A 352 -8.34 36.24 10.95
CA ARG A 352 -9.65 36.92 10.90
C ARG A 352 -10.63 36.23 9.94
N LYS A 353 -10.15 35.85 8.75
CA LYS A 353 -10.97 35.11 7.78
C LYS A 353 -11.44 33.77 8.35
N LEU A 354 -10.60 33.06 9.10
CA LEU A 354 -10.97 31.82 9.78
C LEU A 354 -12.05 32.07 10.85
N PHE A 355 -11.87 33.08 11.71
CA PHE A 355 -12.86 33.47 12.72
C PHE A 355 -14.22 33.83 12.11
N ASP A 356 -14.23 34.68 11.08
CA ASP A 356 -15.46 35.10 10.38
C ASP A 356 -16.16 33.93 9.69
N THR A 357 -15.37 33.01 9.12
CA THR A 357 -15.90 31.79 8.52
C THR A 357 -16.57 30.94 9.58
N GLN A 358 -15.93 30.74 10.75
CA GLN A 358 -16.51 29.97 11.84
C GLN A 358 -17.75 30.64 12.43
N LYS A 359 -17.77 31.96 12.57
CA LYS A 359 -18.95 32.73 12.99
C LYS A 359 -20.16 32.48 12.09
N LYS A 360 -19.95 32.47 10.77
CA LYS A 360 -21.02 32.12 9.81
C LYS A 360 -21.46 30.66 9.92
N ARG A 361 -20.53 29.72 10.15
CA ARG A 361 -20.85 28.29 10.30
C ARG A 361 -21.62 28.01 11.58
N TYR A 362 -21.19 28.58 12.71
CA TYR A 362 -21.85 28.45 14.00
C TYR A 362 -23.26 29.08 13.98
N SER A 363 -23.42 30.24 13.36
CA SER A 363 -24.73 30.87 13.16
C SER A 363 -25.68 29.98 12.35
N LYS A 364 -25.21 29.39 11.23
CA LYS A 364 -25.99 28.41 10.46
C LYS A 364 -26.34 27.16 11.27
N TYR A 365 -25.40 26.66 12.08
CA TYR A 365 -25.62 25.51 12.95
C TYR A 365 -26.72 25.76 13.98
N LEU A 366 -26.75 26.95 14.59
CA LEU A 366 -27.84 27.34 15.49
C LEU A 366 -29.19 27.45 14.77
N GLN A 367 -29.19 27.98 13.53
CA GLN A 367 -30.40 28.12 12.72
C GLN A 367 -30.96 26.80 12.22
N SER A 368 -30.10 25.81 11.93
CA SER A 368 -30.55 24.50 11.42
C SER A 368 -31.34 23.68 12.45
N GLY A 369 -31.35 24.11 13.73
CA GLY A 369 -31.90 23.33 14.83
C GLY A 369 -31.09 22.05 15.05
N VAL A 370 -30.95 21.62 16.29
CA VAL A 370 -30.24 20.36 16.63
C VAL A 370 -31.12 19.17 16.26
N SER A 371 -31.49 19.05 14.98
CA SER A 371 -32.07 17.85 14.42
C SER A 371 -30.94 16.83 14.42
N LYS A 372 -30.93 15.95 15.45
CA LYS A 372 -30.03 14.81 15.58
C LYS A 372 -30.09 13.96 14.31
N GLU A 373 -29.25 14.25 13.34
CA GLU A 373 -29.03 13.39 12.19
C GLU A 373 -28.24 12.17 12.65
N LYS A 374 -28.97 11.11 13.05
CA LYS A 374 -28.49 9.74 12.95
C LYS A 374 -28.40 9.40 11.46
N GLY A 375 -27.34 9.88 10.80
CA GLY A 375 -27.01 9.53 9.42
C GLY A 375 -26.40 8.13 9.34
N SER A 376 -27.16 7.08 9.66
CA SER A 376 -26.74 5.69 9.48
C SER A 376 -27.01 5.15 8.06
N GLY A 377 -27.26 6.03 7.07
CA GLY A 377 -27.69 5.65 5.72
C GLY A 377 -26.58 5.54 4.65
N GLY A 378 -25.30 5.54 5.04
CA GLY A 378 -24.20 5.62 4.08
C GLY A 378 -23.87 4.34 3.32
N GLU A 379 -24.26 3.17 3.83
CA GLU A 379 -23.74 1.90 3.31
C GLU A 379 -24.51 1.37 2.08
N ASP A 380 -25.83 1.61 2.02
CA ASP A 380 -26.66 1.07 0.92
C ASP A 380 -26.51 1.84 -0.40
N THR A 381 -26.10 3.12 -0.36
CA THR A 381 -25.95 3.92 -1.59
C THR A 381 -24.79 3.40 -2.46
N PHE A 382 -23.78 2.77 -1.85
CA PHE A 382 -22.62 2.26 -2.57
C PHE A 382 -22.95 1.03 -3.44
N LYS A 383 -24.02 0.31 -3.13
CA LYS A 383 -24.42 -0.91 -3.87
C LYS A 383 -24.96 -0.61 -5.26
N ALA A 384 -25.45 0.61 -5.52
CA ALA A 384 -26.08 0.97 -6.78
C ALA A 384 -25.09 1.24 -7.93
N LEU A 385 -23.81 1.50 -7.62
CA LEU A 385 -22.78 1.74 -8.63
C LEU A 385 -21.73 0.64 -8.57
N HIS A 386 -21.83 -0.26 -9.52
CA HIS A 386 -20.90 -1.35 -9.69
C HIS A 386 -19.65 -0.84 -10.43
N LEU A 387 -18.48 -0.94 -9.79
CA LEU A 387 -17.20 -0.81 -10.48
C LEU A 387 -17.12 -1.93 -11.51
N ASP A 388 -16.82 -1.62 -12.77
CA ASP A 388 -16.71 -2.66 -13.78
C ASP A 388 -15.40 -3.42 -13.56
N ASP A 389 -15.47 -4.71 -13.23
CA ASP A 389 -14.28 -5.53 -12.98
C ASP A 389 -13.42 -5.67 -14.25
N THR A 390 -13.96 -5.35 -15.44
CA THR A 390 -13.17 -5.27 -16.67
C THR A 390 -12.44 -3.95 -16.85
N PHE A 391 -12.71 -2.95 -16.01
CA PHE A 391 -11.92 -1.73 -15.93
C PHE A 391 -10.75 -1.90 -14.94
N ILE A 392 -11.08 -2.02 -13.65
CA ILE A 392 -10.11 -2.30 -12.57
C ILE A 392 -10.72 -3.31 -11.60
N SER A 393 -10.05 -4.44 -11.42
CA SER A 393 -10.42 -5.47 -10.45
C SER A 393 -9.64 -5.30 -9.14
N ILE A 394 -10.29 -4.79 -8.10
CA ILE A 394 -9.68 -4.64 -6.76
C ILE A 394 -9.89 -5.93 -5.95
N ILE A 395 -8.79 -6.59 -5.58
CA ILE A 395 -8.79 -7.89 -4.89
C ILE A 395 -8.27 -7.67 -3.45
N PRO A 396 -9.16 -7.54 -2.46
CA PRO A 396 -8.75 -7.41 -1.07
C PRO A 396 -8.35 -8.77 -0.48
N GLY A 397 -7.26 -8.80 0.28
CA GLY A 397 -6.94 -9.92 1.17
C GLY A 397 -7.70 -9.85 2.50
N THR A 398 -7.78 -10.98 3.20
CA THR A 398 -8.26 -11.08 4.59
C THR A 398 -7.33 -10.40 5.60
N PHE A 399 -7.85 -9.50 6.42
CA PHE A 399 -7.07 -8.86 7.48
C PHE A 399 -6.86 -9.78 8.69
N GLY A 400 -5.60 -10.10 9.01
CA GLY A 400 -5.22 -10.82 10.23
C GLY A 400 -5.26 -12.34 10.15
N ASN A 401 -5.52 -12.93 8.98
CA ASN A 401 -5.51 -14.37 8.76
C ASN A 401 -4.31 -14.81 7.91
N LEU A 402 -4.03 -16.11 7.92
CA LEU A 402 -3.05 -16.71 7.04
C LEU A 402 -3.48 -16.50 5.58
N GLN A 403 -2.51 -16.08 4.77
CA GLN A 403 -2.66 -15.86 3.35
C GLN A 403 -1.48 -16.52 2.64
N ALA A 404 -1.77 -17.14 1.50
CA ALA A 404 -0.75 -17.62 0.59
C ALA A 404 -0.86 -16.82 -0.70
N LEU A 405 0.28 -16.30 -1.15
CA LEU A 405 0.38 -15.55 -2.39
C LEU A 405 1.24 -16.35 -3.35
N HIS A 406 0.70 -16.61 -4.53
CA HIS A 406 1.47 -17.10 -5.66
C HIS A 406 1.40 -16.07 -6.78
N LEU A 407 2.54 -15.67 -7.32
CA LEU A 407 2.65 -14.62 -8.32
C LEU A 407 3.55 -15.08 -9.46
N SER A 408 3.21 -14.66 -10.68
CA SER A 408 4.06 -14.80 -11.85
C SER A 408 4.43 -13.42 -12.38
N SER A 409 5.73 -13.18 -12.55
CA SER A 409 6.26 -11.92 -13.05
C SER A 409 7.48 -12.16 -13.93
N ASP A 410 7.38 -11.75 -15.18
CA ASP A 410 8.48 -11.64 -16.15
C ASP A 410 9.01 -10.20 -16.22
N MET A 411 8.55 -9.34 -15.32
CA MET A 411 8.68 -7.90 -15.44
C MET A 411 9.91 -7.35 -14.68
N GLY A 412 10.80 -8.17 -14.13
CA GLY A 412 11.96 -7.70 -13.37
C GLY A 412 11.65 -7.23 -11.93
N PRO A 413 12.64 -7.21 -11.02
CA PRO A 413 12.46 -7.25 -9.56
C PRO A 413 12.20 -5.88 -8.92
N PHE A 414 11.23 -5.11 -9.43
CA PHE A 414 10.96 -3.77 -8.92
C PHE A 414 9.88 -3.82 -7.84
N CYS A 415 10.35 -3.66 -6.61
CA CYS A 415 9.52 -3.34 -5.45
C CYS A 415 9.67 -1.84 -5.18
N HIS A 416 8.55 -1.13 -5.11
CA HIS A 416 8.50 0.28 -4.73
C HIS A 416 8.01 0.39 -3.30
N VAL A 417 8.77 1.07 -2.43
CA VAL A 417 8.34 1.39 -1.07
C VAL A 417 7.83 2.82 -1.07
N VAL A 418 6.62 3.04 -0.58
CA VAL A 418 5.98 4.35 -0.50
C VAL A 418 5.52 4.56 0.94
N ASN A 419 6.00 5.64 1.54
CA ASN A 419 5.62 6.06 2.89
C ASN A 419 4.75 7.33 2.79
N LEU A 420 3.60 7.33 3.47
CA LEU A 420 2.59 8.39 3.37
C LEU A 420 1.99 8.76 4.73
#